data_AF-A0A1I4K1X3-F1
#
_entry.id   AF-A0A1I4K1X3-F1
#
_cell.length_a   1.000
_cell.length_b   1.000
_cell.length_c   1.000
_cell.angle_alpha   90.00
_cell.angle_beta   90.00
_cell.angle_gamma   90.00
#
_symmetry.space_group_name_H-M   'P 1'
#
loop_
_entity.id
_entity.type
_entity.pdbx_description
1 polymer ?
#
loop_
_entity_poly.entity_id
_entity_poly.type
_entity_poly.pdbx_seq_one_letter_code
_entity_poly.pdbx_strand_id
1 'polypeptide(L)'
;MKQEIHQLVQELIPLYDEVDKESKIIIDKHVENCAECKTSFDQFEDNFKELRGDSDTNLHMKDNIKPFKLLNRFKISIFFVLIVARLAIIGLVISTWASSHDHSFSMLVANLVFYYFPFVGIVNSVIFIFYRGKFFWTVLIWDLIVLMFLDDILKLFFN
;
A
#
# COMPACT_ATOMS: atom_id res chain seq x y z
N MET A 1 5.66 36.88 -7.14
CA MET A 1 6.90 36.09 -6.95
C MET A 1 7.41 36.05 -5.51
N LYS A 2 7.89 37.16 -4.88
CA LYS A 2 8.43 37.08 -3.51
C LYS A 2 7.39 36.63 -2.45
N GLN A 3 6.14 37.08 -2.58
CA GLN A 3 5.05 36.67 -1.67
C GLN A 3 4.58 35.23 -1.89
N GLU A 4 4.54 34.75 -3.13
CA GLU A 4 4.12 33.38 -3.45
C GLU A 4 5.12 32.35 -2.91
N ILE A 5 6.43 32.64 -3.03
CA ILE A 5 7.49 31.81 -2.45
C ILE A 5 7.44 31.85 -0.93
N HIS A 6 7.18 33.03 -0.34
CA HIS A 6 7.05 33.18 1.10
C HIS A 6 5.91 32.32 1.68
N GLN A 7 4.73 32.37 1.08
CA GLN A 7 3.59 31.56 1.49
C GLN A 7 3.87 30.06 1.31
N LEU A 8 4.45 29.67 0.17
CA LEU A 8 4.80 28.28 -0.08
C LEU A 8 5.83 27.75 0.93
N VAL A 9 6.85 28.55 1.27
CA VAL A 9 7.85 28.18 2.28
C VAL A 9 7.20 28.04 3.66
N GLN A 10 6.29 28.94 4.05
CA GLN A 10 5.54 28.80 5.31
C GLN A 10 4.72 27.50 5.38
N GLU A 11 4.06 27.11 4.30
CA GLU A 11 3.30 25.86 4.22
C GLU A 11 4.22 24.62 4.24
N LEU A 12 5.46 24.76 3.74
CA LEU A 12 6.44 23.68 3.65
C LEU A 12 7.36 23.55 4.86
N ILE A 13 7.51 24.56 5.72
CA ILE A 13 8.35 24.49 6.95
C ILE A 13 7.91 23.32 7.85
N PRO A 14 6.61 23.11 8.15
CA PRO A 14 6.16 21.96 8.93
C PRO A 14 6.47 20.60 8.26
N LEU A 15 6.68 20.61 6.94
CA LEU A 15 6.99 19.44 6.11
C LEU A 15 8.45 19.48 5.63
N TYR A 16 9.33 20.28 6.26
CA TYR A 16 10.69 20.52 5.77
C TYR A 16 11.51 19.23 5.68
N ASP A 17 11.27 18.28 6.58
CA ASP A 17 11.90 16.97 6.52
C ASP A 17 11.40 16.11 5.34
N GLU A 18 10.22 16.40 4.80
CA GLU A 18 9.48 15.63 3.79
C GLU A 18 9.65 16.13 2.35
N VAL A 19 10.05 17.38 2.16
CA VAL A 19 10.30 17.96 0.84
C VAL A 19 11.57 17.38 0.19
N ASP A 20 11.57 17.35 -1.15
CA ASP A 20 12.71 16.90 -1.93
C ASP A 20 13.93 17.82 -1.75
N LYS A 21 15.11 17.33 -2.14
CA LYS A 21 16.38 18.06 -1.93
C LYS A 21 16.41 19.40 -2.65
N GLU A 22 15.76 19.54 -3.80
CA GLU A 22 15.74 20.80 -4.55
C GLU A 22 14.85 21.82 -3.84
N SER A 23 13.69 21.38 -3.35
CA SER A 23 12.79 22.19 -2.52
C SER A 23 13.41 22.61 -1.19
N LYS A 24 14.21 21.75 -0.53
CA LYS A 24 14.95 22.12 0.69
C LYS A 24 15.93 23.26 0.44
N ILE A 25 16.68 23.21 -0.65
CA ILE A 25 17.62 24.29 -1.03
C ILE A 25 16.88 25.62 -1.24
N ILE A 26 15.67 25.56 -1.81
CA ILE A 26 14.83 26.75 -2.01
C ILE A 26 14.33 27.31 -0.67
N ILE A 27 13.91 26.44 0.25
CA ILE A 27 13.48 26.81 1.60
C ILE A 27 14.64 27.42 2.39
N ASP A 28 15.81 26.77 2.43
CA ASP A 28 17.00 27.25 3.15
C ASP A 28 17.40 28.63 2.66
N LYS A 29 17.48 28.79 1.34
CA LYS A 29 17.80 30.06 0.71
C LYS A 29 16.75 31.14 1.00
N HIS A 30 15.48 30.77 1.16
CA HIS A 30 14.44 31.73 1.52
C HIS A 30 14.48 32.09 3.01
N VAL A 31 14.67 31.11 3.89
CA VAL A 31 14.81 31.27 5.34
C VAL A 31 16.00 32.17 5.68
N GLU A 32 17.14 32.01 5.01
CA GLU A 32 18.30 32.90 5.19
C GLU A 32 18.00 34.37 4.86
N ASN A 33 17.07 34.60 3.94
CA ASN A 33 16.76 35.94 3.41
C ASN A 33 15.42 36.51 3.92
N CYS A 34 14.66 35.77 4.72
CA CYS A 34 13.34 36.16 5.23
C CYS A 34 13.27 35.94 6.74
N ALA A 35 13.25 37.04 7.50
CA ALA A 35 13.21 37.01 8.96
C ALA A 35 11.99 36.26 9.52
N GLU A 36 10.83 36.40 8.86
CA GLU A 36 9.58 35.75 9.27
C GLU A 36 9.64 34.23 9.07
N CYS A 37 10.06 33.76 7.89
CA CYS A 37 10.25 32.32 7.65
C CYS A 37 11.35 31.73 8.54
N LYS A 38 12.39 32.51 8.87
CA LYS A 38 13.42 32.10 9.82
C LYS A 38 12.86 31.88 11.21
N THR A 39 12.07 32.81 11.73
CA THR A 39 11.43 32.64 13.04
C THR A 39 10.51 31.42 13.06
N SER A 40 9.72 31.18 12.00
CA SER A 40 8.86 29.99 11.90
C SER A 40 9.67 28.69 11.82
N PHE A 41 10.82 28.71 11.14
CA PHE A 41 11.72 27.56 11.02
C PHE A 41 12.42 27.25 12.35
N ASP A 42 12.95 28.27 13.03
CA ASP A 42 13.61 28.14 14.33
C ASP A 42 12.61 27.63 15.39
N GLN A 43 11.37 28.15 15.40
CA GLN A 43 10.30 27.65 16.26
C GLN A 43 9.94 26.18 15.96
N PHE A 44 9.90 25.80 14.69
CA PHE A 44 9.67 24.40 14.31
C PHE A 44 10.81 23.50 14.83
N GLU A 45 12.07 23.92 14.67
CA GLU A 45 13.24 23.18 15.11
C GLU A 45 13.27 23.00 16.64
N ASP A 46 12.94 24.06 17.39
CA ASP A 46 12.91 24.05 18.86
C ASP A 46 11.79 23.14 19.40
N ASN A 47 10.58 23.22 18.84
CA ASN A 47 9.47 22.34 19.23
C ASN A 47 9.74 20.86 18.89
N PHE A 48 10.47 20.58 17.81
CA PHE A 48 10.86 19.20 17.45
C PHE A 48 12.06 18.67 18.26
N LYS A 49 12.95 19.55 18.74
CA LYS A 49 14.03 19.18 19.67
C LYS A 49 13.49 18.75 21.03
N GLU A 50 12.45 19.40 21.54
CA GLU A 50 11.84 19.06 22.82
C GLU A 50 11.11 17.69 22.78
N LEU A 51 10.54 17.32 21.63
CA LEU A 51 10.00 15.98 21.36
C LEU A 51 11.08 14.89 21.19
N ARG A 52 12.36 15.26 21.03
CA ARG A 52 13.52 14.36 20.95
C ARG A 52 14.27 14.20 22.28
N GLY A 53 13.63 14.55 23.40
CA GLY A 53 14.18 14.33 24.73
C GLY A 53 14.57 12.87 25.01
N ASP A 54 15.87 12.67 25.28
CA ASP A 54 16.49 11.55 26.01
C ASP A 54 16.78 10.23 25.26
N SER A 55 17.42 10.31 24.10
CA SER A 55 18.19 9.15 23.56
C SER A 55 19.58 9.54 23.10
N ASP A 56 20.35 10.13 24.02
CA ASP A 56 21.77 10.44 23.81
C ASP A 56 22.69 9.26 24.14
N THR A 57 22.31 8.05 23.70
CA THR A 57 23.23 6.91 23.67
C THR A 57 23.13 6.18 22.33
N ASN A 58 24.25 6.22 21.62
CA ASN A 58 24.56 5.53 20.36
C ASN A 58 24.30 6.35 19.08
N LEU A 59 25.32 7.14 18.73
CA LEU A 59 25.86 7.21 17.38
C LEU A 59 25.61 5.88 16.63
N HIS A 60 25.11 5.97 15.39
CA HIS A 60 24.81 4.88 14.43
C HIS A 60 23.37 4.38 14.27
N MET A 61 22.36 5.10 14.74
CA MET A 61 21.00 4.87 14.23
C MET A 61 20.52 6.11 13.47
N LYS A 62 20.90 6.14 12.20
CA LYS A 62 20.29 6.94 11.13
C LYS A 62 18.83 6.48 11.00
N ASP A 63 18.01 6.84 11.98
CA ASP A 63 16.68 6.29 12.09
C ASP A 63 15.79 6.96 11.06
N ASN A 64 15.58 6.17 10.02
CA ASN A 64 14.87 6.43 8.81
C ASN A 64 13.38 6.42 9.13
N ILE A 65 12.93 7.44 9.86
CA ILE A 65 11.50 7.69 10.12
C ILE A 65 10.95 8.39 8.87
N LYS A 66 10.78 7.58 7.82
CA LYS A 66 10.01 7.93 6.62
C LYS A 66 8.53 7.99 7.01
N PRO A 67 7.84 9.14 6.87
CA PRO A 67 6.38 9.22 7.04
C PRO A 67 5.63 8.33 6.02
N PHE A 68 6.29 7.91 4.94
CA PHE A 68 5.76 6.99 3.94
C PHE A 68 5.77 5.49 4.30
N LYS A 69 6.35 5.08 5.45
CA LYS A 69 6.28 3.65 5.86
C LYS A 69 4.85 3.25 6.21
N LEU A 70 4.03 4.14 6.78
CA LEU A 70 2.66 3.82 7.18
C LEU A 70 1.76 3.56 5.95
N LEU A 71 1.82 4.43 4.93
CA LEU A 71 1.05 4.25 3.69
C LEU A 71 1.46 2.99 2.93
N ASN A 72 2.76 2.70 2.88
CA ASN A 72 3.24 1.48 2.24
C ASN A 72 2.81 0.22 3.02
N ARG A 73 2.84 0.28 4.36
CA ARG A 73 2.30 -0.79 5.23
C ARG A 73 0.80 -0.96 5.05
N PHE A 74 0.05 0.12 4.89
CA PHE A 74 -1.39 0.08 4.64
C PHE A 74 -1.72 -0.58 3.31
N LYS A 75 -1.00 -0.22 2.24
CA LYS A 75 -1.12 -0.88 0.93
C LYS A 75 -0.82 -2.38 1.04
N ILE A 76 0.31 -2.75 1.67
CA ILE A 76 0.69 -4.15 1.89
C ILE A 76 -0.37 -4.90 2.72
N SER A 77 -0.92 -4.26 3.75
CA SER A 77 -1.97 -4.83 4.60
C SER A 77 -3.24 -5.12 3.80
N ILE A 78 -3.73 -4.15 3.02
CA ILE A 78 -4.89 -4.36 2.12
C ILE A 78 -4.60 -5.51 1.16
N PHE A 79 -3.42 -5.53 0.55
CA PHE A 79 -3.04 -6.61 -0.35
C PHE A 79 -3.11 -7.98 0.34
N PHE A 80 -2.57 -8.09 1.54
CA PHE A 80 -2.60 -9.34 2.31
C PHE A 80 -4.04 -9.78 2.64
N VAL A 81 -4.89 -8.85 3.06
CA VAL A 81 -6.31 -9.10 3.31
C VAL A 81 -7.01 -9.61 2.04
N LEU A 82 -6.74 -9.00 0.88
CA LEU A 82 -7.31 -9.42 -0.40
C LEU A 82 -6.84 -10.81 -0.84
N ILE A 83 -5.60 -11.19 -0.53
CA ILE A 83 -5.08 -12.54 -0.79
C ILE A 83 -5.74 -13.56 0.15
N VAL A 84 -5.84 -13.27 1.44
CA VAL A 84 -6.52 -14.15 2.41
C VAL A 84 -7.98 -14.37 2.02
N ALA A 85 -8.68 -13.31 1.61
CA ALA A 85 -10.06 -13.39 1.15
C ALA A 85 -10.21 -14.29 -0.09
N ARG A 86 -9.28 -14.22 -1.07
CA ARG A 86 -9.25 -15.15 -2.21
C ARG A 86 -9.12 -16.60 -1.78
N LEU A 87 -8.14 -16.89 -0.93
CA LEU A 87 -7.90 -18.25 -0.43
C LEU A 87 -9.10 -18.78 0.34
N ALA A 88 -9.76 -17.93 1.13
CA ALA A 88 -10.98 -18.30 1.84
C ALA A 88 -12.12 -18.68 0.89
N ILE A 89 -12.34 -17.91 -0.18
CA ILE A 89 -13.40 -18.22 -1.17
C ILE A 89 -13.07 -19.50 -1.93
N ILE A 90 -11.82 -19.66 -2.40
CA ILE A 90 -11.39 -20.89 -3.07
C ILE A 90 -11.57 -22.10 -2.13
N GLY A 91 -11.14 -21.98 -0.88
CA GLY A 91 -11.32 -23.01 0.14
C GLY A 91 -12.79 -23.33 0.39
N LEU A 92 -13.67 -22.32 0.39
CA LEU A 92 -15.11 -22.51 0.55
C LEU A 92 -15.70 -23.25 -0.65
N VAL A 93 -15.33 -22.88 -1.88
CA VAL A 93 -15.77 -23.57 -3.10
C VAL A 93 -15.34 -25.04 -3.08
N ILE A 94 -14.08 -25.31 -2.74
CA ILE A 94 -13.55 -26.67 -2.62
C ILE A 94 -14.26 -27.45 -1.51
N SER A 95 -14.45 -26.85 -0.33
CA SER A 95 -15.14 -27.49 0.80
C SER A 95 -16.60 -27.83 0.46
N THR A 96 -17.29 -26.94 -0.25
CA THR A 96 -18.68 -27.16 -0.69
C THR A 96 -18.76 -28.29 -1.71
N TRP A 97 -17.77 -28.39 -2.60
CA TRP A 97 -17.66 -29.50 -3.54
C TRP A 97 -17.31 -30.82 -2.82
N ALA A 98 -16.34 -30.81 -1.90
CA ALA A 98 -15.91 -31.98 -1.15
C ALA A 98 -16.99 -32.53 -0.21
N SER A 99 -17.91 -31.70 0.26
CA SER A 99 -19.08 -32.10 1.07
C SER A 99 -20.30 -32.50 0.23
N SER A 100 -20.28 -32.23 -1.08
CA SER A 100 -21.36 -32.63 -1.97
C SER A 100 -21.32 -34.14 -2.23
N HIS A 101 -22.48 -34.80 -2.15
CA HIS A 101 -22.60 -36.26 -2.28
C HIS A 101 -22.13 -36.80 -3.64
N ASP A 102 -22.24 -36.01 -4.70
CA ASP A 102 -21.95 -36.45 -6.08
C ASP A 102 -20.55 -36.06 -6.58
N HIS A 103 -19.73 -35.36 -5.76
CA HIS A 103 -18.40 -34.84 -6.13
C HIS A 103 -18.30 -34.30 -7.57
N SER A 104 -19.37 -33.71 -8.09
CA SER A 104 -19.44 -33.41 -9.52
C SER A 104 -18.59 -32.18 -9.83
N PHE A 105 -17.64 -32.34 -10.75
CA PHE A 105 -16.77 -31.23 -11.20
C PHE A 105 -17.59 -30.09 -11.85
N SER A 106 -18.73 -30.41 -12.45
CA SER A 106 -19.65 -29.40 -12.99
C SER A 106 -20.19 -28.45 -11.91
N MET A 107 -20.46 -28.96 -10.70
CA MET A 107 -20.88 -28.14 -9.56
C MET A 107 -19.75 -27.24 -9.05
N LEU A 108 -18.50 -27.75 -9.07
CA LEU A 108 -17.33 -26.96 -8.72
C LEU A 108 -17.14 -25.78 -9.69
N VAL A 109 -17.22 -26.03 -11.00
CA VAL A 109 -17.12 -24.97 -12.03
C VAL A 109 -18.24 -23.94 -11.87
N ALA A 110 -19.48 -24.39 -11.63
CA ALA A 110 -20.60 -23.48 -11.41
C ALA A 110 -20.37 -22.57 -10.19
N ASN A 111 -19.93 -23.14 -9.05
CA ASN A 111 -19.61 -22.37 -7.85
C ASN A 111 -18.45 -21.39 -8.08
N LEU A 112 -17.45 -21.77 -8.87
CA LEU A 112 -16.34 -20.92 -9.24
C LEU A 112 -16.81 -19.69 -10.03
N VAL A 113 -17.67 -19.91 -11.02
CA VAL A 113 -18.22 -18.83 -11.87
C VAL A 113 -19.17 -17.93 -11.08
N PHE A 114 -19.98 -18.47 -10.18
CA PHE A 114 -20.94 -17.67 -9.41
C PHE A 114 -20.30 -16.87 -8.27
N TYR A 115 -19.33 -17.44 -7.56
CA TYR A 115 -18.76 -16.81 -6.36
C TYR A 115 -17.38 -16.20 -6.60
N TYR A 116 -16.47 -16.93 -7.25
CA TYR A 116 -15.08 -16.49 -7.40
C TYR A 116 -14.93 -15.44 -8.51
N PHE A 117 -15.57 -15.63 -9.67
CA PHE A 117 -15.46 -14.69 -10.80
C PHE A 117 -15.88 -13.25 -10.48
N PRO A 118 -17.09 -12.96 -9.96
CA PRO A 118 -17.48 -11.58 -9.65
C PRO A 118 -16.61 -10.98 -8.54
N PHE A 119 -16.21 -11.78 -7.54
CA PHE A 119 -15.31 -11.33 -6.49
C PHE A 119 -13.95 -10.90 -7.04
N VAL A 120 -13.34 -11.75 -7.87
CA VAL A 120 -12.07 -11.46 -8.55
C VAL A 120 -12.18 -10.20 -9.40
N GLY A 121 -13.30 -9.97 -10.10
CA GLY A 121 -13.53 -8.75 -10.88
C GLY A 121 -13.48 -7.48 -10.01
N ILE A 122 -14.16 -7.50 -8.86
CA ILE A 122 -14.16 -6.37 -7.91
C ILE A 122 -12.75 -6.16 -7.34
N VAL A 123 -12.10 -7.23 -6.87
CA VAL A 123 -10.78 -7.14 -6.24
C VAL A 123 -9.72 -6.70 -7.23
N ASN A 124 -9.74 -7.20 -8.47
CA ASN A 124 -8.80 -6.76 -9.50
C ASN A 124 -9.05 -5.31 -9.92
N SER A 125 -10.28 -4.81 -9.85
CA SER A 125 -10.56 -3.37 -10.02
C SER A 125 -9.89 -2.53 -8.93
N VAL A 126 -9.95 -2.96 -7.67
CA VAL A 126 -9.24 -2.30 -6.56
C VAL A 126 -7.72 -2.36 -6.76
N ILE A 127 -7.18 -3.55 -7.06
CA ILE A 127 -5.73 -3.73 -7.30
C ILE A 127 -5.26 -2.88 -8.48
N PHE A 128 -6.05 -2.75 -9.55
CA PHE A 128 -5.71 -1.91 -10.69
C PHE A 128 -5.52 -0.44 -10.29
N ILE A 129 -6.39 0.08 -9.42
CA ILE A 129 -6.32 1.47 -8.93
C ILE A 129 -5.08 1.67 -8.04
N PHE A 130 -4.81 0.75 -7.12
CA PHE A 130 -3.76 0.93 -6.10
C PHE A 130 -2.36 0.45 -6.52
N TYR A 131 -2.28 -0.55 -7.40
CA TYR A 131 -1.07 -1.30 -7.77
C TYR A 131 -0.90 -1.36 -9.30
N ARG A 132 -1.03 -0.20 -9.94
CA ARG A 132 -0.82 -0.03 -11.37
C ARG A 132 0.56 -0.57 -11.80
N GLY A 133 0.61 -1.33 -12.90
CA GLY A 133 1.86 -1.86 -13.47
C GLY A 133 1.88 -3.38 -13.60
N LYS A 134 3.07 -3.98 -13.59
CA LYS A 134 3.29 -5.41 -13.86
C LYS A 134 2.61 -6.34 -12.85
N PHE A 135 2.49 -5.92 -11.58
CA PHE A 135 1.89 -6.72 -10.52
C PHE A 135 0.40 -7.02 -10.74
N PHE A 136 -0.36 -6.03 -11.24
CA PHE A 136 -1.77 -6.25 -11.60
C PHE A 136 -1.91 -7.40 -12.61
N TRP A 137 -1.09 -7.41 -13.65
CA TRP A 137 -1.12 -8.45 -14.68
C TRP A 137 -0.76 -9.83 -14.11
N THR A 138 0.21 -9.90 -13.20
CA THR A 138 0.55 -11.17 -12.53
C THR A 138 -0.63 -11.72 -11.72
N VAL A 139 -1.31 -10.87 -10.96
CA VAL A 139 -2.49 -11.28 -10.16
C VAL A 139 -3.67 -11.68 -11.07
N LEU A 140 -3.90 -10.92 -12.14
CA LEU A 140 -4.94 -11.22 -13.12
C LEU A 140 -4.70 -12.59 -13.78
N ILE A 141 -3.46 -12.87 -14.22
CA ILE A 141 -3.09 -14.15 -14.83
C ILE A 141 -3.27 -15.29 -13.82
N TRP A 142 -2.87 -15.09 -12.57
CA TRP A 142 -3.12 -16.07 -11.50
C TRP A 142 -4.61 -16.37 -11.36
N ASP A 143 -5.45 -15.33 -11.27
CA ASP A 143 -6.90 -15.49 -11.13
C ASP A 143 -7.53 -16.20 -12.34
N LEU A 144 -7.05 -15.93 -13.56
CA LEU A 144 -7.45 -16.64 -14.77
C LEU A 144 -7.05 -18.11 -14.75
N ILE A 145 -5.85 -18.43 -14.27
CA ILE A 145 -5.40 -19.82 -14.10
C ILE A 145 -6.31 -20.56 -13.12
N VAL A 146 -6.64 -19.94 -11.99
CA VAL A 146 -7.59 -20.53 -11.03
C VAL A 146 -8.96 -20.74 -11.69
N LEU A 147 -9.47 -19.75 -12.44
CA LEU A 147 -10.76 -19.87 -13.12
C LEU A 147 -10.81 -20.99 -14.16
N MET A 148 -9.71 -21.21 -14.88
CA MET A 148 -9.66 -22.13 -16.02
C MET A 148 -9.18 -23.54 -15.66
N PHE A 149 -8.36 -23.69 -14.63
CA PHE A 149 -7.65 -24.95 -14.36
C PHE A 149 -7.89 -25.51 -12.95
N LEU A 150 -8.66 -24.85 -12.08
CA LEU A 150 -8.89 -25.39 -10.74
C LEU A 150 -9.56 -26.78 -10.77
N ASP A 151 -10.53 -26.98 -11.66
CA ASP A 151 -11.19 -28.28 -11.81
C ASP A 151 -10.24 -29.36 -12.31
N ASP A 152 -9.39 -29.06 -13.29
CA ASP A 152 -8.38 -29.99 -13.80
C ASP A 152 -7.29 -30.32 -12.78
N ILE A 153 -6.84 -29.33 -12.00
CA ILE A 153 -5.91 -29.55 -10.89
C ILE A 153 -6.54 -30.50 -9.87
N LEU A 154 -7.80 -30.26 -9.48
CA LEU A 154 -8.49 -31.13 -8.52
C LEU A 154 -8.75 -32.53 -9.08
N LYS A 155 -9.08 -32.67 -10.36
CA LYS A 155 -9.16 -33.98 -11.02
C LYS A 155 -7.83 -34.72 -10.91
N LEU A 156 -6.69 -34.05 -11.08
CA LEU A 156 -5.37 -34.70 -11.00
C LEU A 156 -5.01 -35.17 -9.59
N PHE A 157 -5.45 -34.46 -8.55
CA PHE A 157 -5.14 -34.82 -7.16
C PHE A 157 -6.12 -35.80 -6.52
N PHE A 158 -7.37 -35.84 -6.96
CA PHE A 158 -8.45 -36.64 -6.36
C PHE A 158 -8.94 -37.81 -7.24
N ASN A 159 -8.30 -38.03 -8.40
CA ASN A 159 -8.49 -39.21 -9.25
C ASN A 159 -7.27 -40.14 -9.15
#